data_AF-A0A524RNH0-F1
#
_entry.id   AF-A0A524RNH0-F1
#
_cell.length_a   1.000
_cell.length_b   1.000
_cell.length_c   1.000
_cell.angle_alpha   90.00
_cell.angle_beta   90.00
_cell.angle_gamma   90.00
#
_symmetry.space_group_name_H-M   'P 1'
#
loop_
_entity.id
_entity.type
_entity.pdbx_description
1 polymer ?
#
loop_
_entity_poly.entity_id
_entity_poly.type
_entity_poly.pdbx_seq_one_letter_code
_entity_poly.pdbx_strand_id
1 'polypeptide(L)'
;MATDPDTHRFECRSCGYVYDPGEGIKKFGIAPNTPFSNLAEATFLCPVCRSPKAVFRDIGPRHKASGFQQNLDYGLGANRLTAGQKNVLIFAGFALAIAFLLSFYSLR
;
A
#
# COMPACT_ATOMS: atom_id res chain seq x y z
N MET A 1 -4.30 -5.95 -18.35
CA MET A 1 -5.19 -4.90 -17.81
C MET A 1 -4.35 -3.66 -17.55
N ALA A 2 -4.57 -2.57 -18.29
CA ALA A 2 -3.99 -1.28 -17.94
C ALA A 2 -4.69 -0.81 -16.66
N THR A 3 -3.94 -0.59 -15.59
CA THR A 3 -4.47 -0.04 -14.34
C THR A 3 -4.82 1.43 -14.57
N ASP A 4 -6.01 1.83 -14.14
CA ASP A 4 -6.46 3.22 -14.23
C ASP A 4 -5.55 4.11 -13.36
N PRO A 5 -4.81 5.08 -13.96
CA PRO A 5 -3.88 5.95 -13.22
C PRO A 5 -4.58 6.80 -12.16
N ASP A 6 -5.89 7.03 -12.28
CA ASP A 6 -6.66 7.79 -11.29
C ASP A 6 -6.81 7.06 -9.94
N THR A 7 -6.58 5.73 -9.94
CA THR A 7 -6.56 4.90 -8.73
C THR A 7 -5.18 4.75 -8.09
N HIS A 8 -4.14 5.32 -8.73
CA HIS A 8 -2.78 5.17 -8.26
C HIS A 8 -2.49 6.06 -7.06
N ARG A 9 -1.57 5.59 -6.21
CA ARG A 9 -1.06 6.35 -5.07
C ARG A 9 0.18 7.14 -5.49
N PHE A 10 0.37 8.30 -4.86
CA PHE A 10 1.47 9.20 -5.18
C PHE A 10 2.30 9.49 -3.93
N GLU A 11 3.61 9.31 -4.03
CA GLU A 11 4.54 9.55 -2.93
C GLU A 11 5.28 10.88 -3.11
N CYS A 12 5.30 11.71 -2.07
CA CYS A 12 6.08 12.93 -2.01
C CYS A 12 7.57 12.59 -1.84
N ARG A 13 8.39 12.87 -2.85
CA ARG A 13 9.84 12.57 -2.81
C ARG A 13 10.62 13.39 -1.78
N SER A 14 10.06 14.49 -1.28
CA SER A 14 10.69 15.32 -0.23
C SER A 14 10.59 14.71 1.18
N CYS A 15 9.53 13.95 1.48
CA CYS A 15 9.25 13.50 2.85
C CYS A 15 8.67 12.09 3.01
N GLY A 16 8.33 11.41 1.92
CA GLY A 16 7.74 10.07 1.95
C GLY A 16 6.23 10.03 2.23
N TYR A 17 5.55 11.18 2.31
CA TYR A 17 4.09 11.20 2.44
C TYR A 17 3.42 10.56 1.21
N VAL A 18 2.50 9.62 1.43
CA VAL A 18 1.72 8.95 0.37
C VAL A 18 0.31 9.51 0.33
N TYR A 19 -0.06 10.09 -0.82
CA TYR A 19 -1.44 10.39 -1.17
C TYR A 19 -2.14 9.13 -1.67
N ASP A 20 -3.25 8.76 -1.04
CA ASP A 20 -4.12 7.68 -1.48
C ASP A 20 -5.47 8.25 -1.94
N PRO A 21 -5.82 8.15 -3.24
CA PRO A 21 -7.11 8.60 -3.75
C PRO A 21 -8.29 8.04 -2.97
N GLY A 22 -8.23 6.78 -2.53
CA GLY A 22 -9.31 6.12 -1.80
C GLY A 22 -9.54 6.70 -0.39
N GLU A 23 -8.55 7.36 0.19
CA GLU A 23 -8.66 8.00 1.51
C GLU A 23 -8.90 9.51 1.42
N GLY A 24 -8.43 10.15 0.34
CA GLY A 24 -8.43 11.60 0.20
C GLY A 24 -7.60 12.26 1.31
N ILE A 25 -7.90 13.52 1.63
CA ILE A 25 -7.27 14.24 2.75
C ILE A 25 -8.32 15.07 3.51
N LYS A 26 -8.95 14.44 4.50
CA LYS A 26 -10.01 15.06 5.33
C LYS A 26 -9.62 16.41 5.93
N LYS A 27 -8.37 16.56 6.41
CA LYS A 27 -7.87 17.81 7.03
C LYS A 27 -7.86 18.99 6.05
N PHE A 28 -7.76 18.73 4.76
CA PHE A 28 -7.70 19.73 3.70
C PHE A 28 -8.97 19.76 2.85
N GLY A 29 -10.04 19.07 3.30
CA GLY A 29 -11.32 19.01 2.58
C GLY A 29 -11.29 18.19 1.29
N ILE A 30 -10.24 17.41 1.05
CA ILE A 30 -10.14 16.53 -0.12
C ILE A 30 -10.91 15.25 0.20
N ALA A 31 -12.00 15.00 -0.51
CA ALA A 31 -12.87 13.86 -0.29
C ALA A 31 -12.20 12.53 -0.70
N PRO A 32 -12.60 11.39 -0.10
CA PRO A 32 -12.27 10.07 -0.60
C PRO A 32 -12.66 9.91 -2.08
N ASN A 33 -11.93 9.07 -2.80
CA ASN A 33 -12.03 8.85 -4.25
C ASN A 33 -11.71 10.09 -5.11
N THR A 34 -10.95 11.05 -4.58
CA THR A 34 -10.42 12.15 -5.40
C THR A 34 -9.10 11.68 -6.04
N PRO A 35 -9.01 11.57 -7.37
CA PRO A 35 -7.77 11.16 -8.00
C PRO A 35 -6.70 12.27 -7.90
N PHE A 36 -5.43 11.89 -7.96
CA PHE A 36 -4.32 12.85 -7.86
C PHE A 36 -4.30 13.85 -9.04
N SER A 37 -4.79 13.42 -10.20
CA SER A 37 -5.02 14.24 -11.39
C SER A 37 -5.94 15.43 -11.09
N ASN A 38 -7.01 15.22 -10.31
CA ASN A 38 -7.99 16.24 -9.92
C ASN A 38 -7.50 17.24 -8.86
N LEU A 39 -6.33 17.02 -8.25
CA LEU A 39 -5.75 17.99 -7.32
C LEU A 39 -5.20 19.21 -8.09
N ALA A 40 -5.55 20.42 -7.64
CA ALA A 40 -5.09 21.65 -8.27
C ALA A 40 -3.56 21.79 -8.22
N GLU A 41 -2.93 21.91 -9.38
CA GLU A 41 -1.47 21.87 -9.52
C GLU A 41 -0.77 23.09 -8.90
N ALA A 42 -1.43 24.25 -8.93
CA ALA A 42 -0.90 25.49 -8.40
C ALA A 42 -1.03 25.62 -6.86
N THR A 43 -2.01 24.97 -6.25
CA THR A 43 -2.36 25.21 -4.83
C THR A 43 -2.18 24.00 -3.93
N PHE A 44 -2.10 22.79 -4.49
CA PHE A 44 -1.87 21.60 -3.69
C PHE A 44 -0.43 21.58 -3.16
N LEU A 45 -0.33 21.56 -1.83
CA LEU A 45 0.92 21.39 -1.10
C LEU A 45 0.87 20.10 -0.28
N CYS A 46 2.01 19.43 -0.19
CA CYS A 46 2.13 18.25 0.66
C CYS A 46 1.69 18.59 2.10
N PRO A 47 0.77 17.81 2.69
CA PRO A 47 0.24 18.10 4.03
C PRO A 47 1.29 17.94 5.15
N VAL A 48 2.42 17.29 4.84
CA VAL A 48 3.51 17.05 5.80
C VAL A 48 4.61 18.10 5.64
N CYS A 49 5.19 18.23 4.45
CA CYS A 49 6.38 19.07 4.22
C CYS A 49 6.13 20.32 3.37
N ARG A 50 4.89 20.57 2.94
CA ARG A 50 4.49 21.69 2.08
C ARG A 50 5.21 21.79 0.73
N SER A 51 5.87 20.72 0.28
CA SER A 51 6.42 20.65 -1.08
C SER A 51 5.29 20.67 -2.13
N PRO A 52 5.54 21.22 -3.33
CA PRO A 52 4.52 21.33 -4.37
C PRO A 52 4.14 19.97 -4.99
N LYS A 53 2.96 19.91 -5.63
CA LYS A 53 2.44 18.72 -6.35
C LYS A 53 3.48 18.07 -7.27
N ALA A 54 4.30 18.87 -7.95
CA ALA A 54 5.31 18.41 -8.91
C ALA A 54 6.38 17.47 -8.32
N VAL A 55 6.59 17.47 -7.00
CA VAL A 55 7.57 16.58 -6.35
C VAL A 55 7.01 15.17 -6.10
N PHE A 56 5.71 14.97 -6.28
CA PHE A 56 5.10 13.66 -6.12
C PHE A 56 5.44 12.74 -7.30
N ARG A 57 5.52 11.44 -7.01
CA ARG A 57 5.75 10.39 -8.01
C ARG A 57 4.72 9.29 -7.85
N ASP A 58 4.25 8.78 -8.97
CA ASP A 58 3.36 7.63 -9.03
C ASP A 58 4.11 6.38 -8.51
N ILE A 59 3.55 5.74 -7.48
CA ILE A 59 4.07 4.48 -6.93
C ILE A 59 3.19 3.27 -7.30
N GLY A 60 2.11 3.51 -8.04
CA GLY A 60 1.18 2.51 -8.56
C GLY A 60 -0.04 2.27 -7.67
N PRO A 61 -0.83 1.22 -7.97
CA PRO A 61 -2.07 0.93 -7.26
C PRO A 61 -1.83 0.47 -5.82
N ARG A 62 -2.87 0.57 -4.97
CA ARG A 62 -2.81 0.23 -3.54
C ARG A 62 -2.31 -1.19 -3.26
N HIS A 63 -2.66 -2.13 -4.14
CA HIS A 63 -2.37 -3.56 -4.02
C HIS A 63 -1.15 -4.02 -4.83
N LYS A 64 -0.26 -3.10 -5.24
CA LYS A 64 0.98 -3.50 -5.91
C LYS A 64 1.88 -4.27 -4.93
N ALA A 65 2.38 -5.44 -5.36
CA ALA A 65 3.37 -6.20 -4.60
C ALA A 65 4.64 -5.36 -4.37
N SER A 66 5.24 -5.46 -3.18
CA SER A 66 6.41 -4.68 -2.80
C SER A 66 7.68 -5.23 -3.46
N GLY A 67 8.60 -4.35 -3.87
CA GLY A 67 9.91 -4.71 -4.43
C GLY A 67 10.07 -4.42 -5.92
N PHE A 68 11.22 -4.83 -6.46
CA PHE A 68 11.52 -4.73 -7.89
C PHE A 68 10.72 -5.79 -8.66
N GLN A 69 10.11 -5.40 -9.79
CA GLN A 69 9.31 -6.32 -10.60
C GLN A 69 10.08 -7.57 -11.03
N GLN A 70 11.39 -7.43 -11.25
CA GLN A 70 12.30 -8.50 -11.63
C GLN A 70 12.44 -9.60 -10.56
N ASN A 71 12.21 -9.27 -9.28
CA ASN A 71 12.36 -10.21 -8.17
C ASN A 71 11.03 -10.80 -7.68
N LEU A 72 9.91 -10.45 -8.32
CA LEU A 72 8.60 -10.98 -7.94
C LEU A 72 8.50 -12.50 -8.12
N ASP A 73 9.33 -13.07 -9.00
CA ASP A 73 9.34 -14.50 -9.34
C ASP A 73 10.39 -15.31 -8.58
N TYR A 74 11.20 -14.64 -7.76
CA TYR A 74 12.20 -15.32 -6.96
C TYR A 74 11.57 -16.09 -5.79
N GLY A 75 12.07 -17.29 -5.50
CA GLY A 75 11.68 -18.08 -4.32
C GLY A 75 10.38 -18.86 -4.49
N LEU A 76 9.64 -19.03 -3.38
CA LEU A 76 8.45 -19.88 -3.30
C LEU A 76 7.14 -19.13 -3.60
N GLY A 77 7.16 -18.11 -4.46
CA GLY A 77 5.96 -17.37 -4.90
C GLY A 77 5.36 -16.37 -3.89
N ALA A 78 5.85 -16.31 -2.65
CA ALA A 78 5.39 -15.36 -1.63
C ALA A 78 5.68 -13.88 -1.96
N ASN A 79 6.58 -13.62 -2.92
CA ASN A 79 6.95 -12.28 -3.35
C ASN A 79 5.89 -11.60 -4.24
N ARG A 80 4.96 -12.38 -4.80
CA ARG A 80 3.81 -11.85 -5.56
C ARG A 80 2.64 -11.40 -4.67
N LEU A 81 2.68 -11.72 -3.38
CA LEU A 81 1.60 -11.39 -2.44
C LEU A 81 1.59 -9.89 -2.11
N THR A 82 0.40 -9.33 -1.95
CA THR A 82 0.23 -8.01 -1.34
C THR A 82 0.72 -8.05 0.11
N ALA A 83 1.06 -6.88 0.67
CA ALA A 83 1.45 -6.79 2.09
C ALA A 83 0.36 -7.37 3.03
N GLY A 84 -0.92 -7.11 2.73
CA GLY A 84 -2.04 -7.67 3.48
C GLY A 84 -2.12 -9.20 3.41
N GLN A 85 -2.04 -9.77 2.20
CA GLN A 85 -2.05 -11.22 2.02
C GLN A 85 -0.85 -11.90 2.71
N LYS A 86 0.33 -11.28 2.66
CA LYS A 86 1.53 -11.79 3.34
C LYS A 86 1.36 -11.82 4.85
N ASN A 87 0.78 -10.76 5.44
CA ASN A 87 0.49 -10.71 6.87
C ASN A 87 -0.50 -11.80 7.28
N VAL A 88 -1.59 -11.98 6.51
CA VAL A 88 -2.58 -13.03 6.77
C VAL A 88 -1.92 -14.41 6.75
N LEU A 89 -1.10 -14.70 5.73
CA LEU A 89 -0.40 -15.99 5.62
C LEU A 89 0.52 -16.26 6.83
N ILE A 90 1.28 -15.25 7.26
CA ILE A 90 2.21 -15.38 8.41
C ILE A 90 1.43 -15.63 9.70
N PHE A 91 0.44 -14.79 10.02
CA PHE A 91 -0.28 -14.89 11.28
C PHE A 91 -1.20 -16.11 11.34
N ALA A 92 -1.83 -16.49 10.25
CA ALA A 92 -2.61 -17.73 10.18
C ALA A 92 -1.70 -18.96 10.35
N GLY A 93 -0.52 -18.96 9.71
CA GLY A 93 0.48 -20.02 9.88
C GLY A 93 0.94 -20.18 11.33
N PHE A 94 1.26 -19.08 12.01
CA PHE A 94 1.61 -19.12 13.43
C PHE A 94 0.45 -19.56 14.31
N ALA A 95 -0.76 -19.06 14.08
CA ALA A 95 -1.94 -19.47 14.84
C ALA A 95 -2.23 -20.97 14.71
N LEU A 96 -2.11 -21.51 13.49
CA LEU A 96 -2.29 -22.94 13.22
C LEU A 96 -1.18 -23.77 13.88
N ALA A 97 0.08 -23.34 13.79
CA ALA A 97 1.19 -24.01 14.46
C ALA A 97 1.01 -24.05 15.99
N ILE A 98 0.57 -22.95 16.59
CA ILE A 98 0.26 -22.89 18.03
C ILE A 98 -0.89 -23.83 18.37
N ALA A 99 -2.00 -23.80 17.60
CA ALA A 99 -3.13 -24.69 17.81
C ALA A 99 -2.73 -26.17 17.70
N PHE A 100 -1.90 -26.50 16.71
CA PHE A 100 -1.33 -27.84 16.55
C PHE A 100 -0.48 -28.25 17.76
N LEU A 101 0.43 -27.39 18.23
CA LEU A 101 1.23 -27.67 19.42
C LEU A 101 0.36 -27.83 20.68
N LEU A 102 -0.65 -26.99 20.85
CA LEU A 102 -1.61 -27.09 21.96
C LEU A 102 -2.43 -28.38 21.90
N SER A 103 -2.70 -28.91 20.71
CA SER A 103 -3.42 -30.18 20.55
C SER A 103 -2.68 -31.37 21.16
N PHE A 104 -1.34 -31.33 21.25
CA PHE A 104 -0.57 -32.36 21.94
C PHE A 104 -0.79 -32.39 23.46
N TYR A 105 -1.16 -31.26 24.07
CA TYR A 105 -1.54 -31.26 25.49
C TYR A 105 -2.90 -31.94 25.74
N SER A 106 -3.69 -32.16 24.68
CA SER A 106 -4.97 -32.87 24.72
C SER A 106 -4.82 -34.38 24.45
N LEU A 107 -3.64 -34.83 24.01
CA LEU A 107 -3.32 -36.25 23.87
C LEU A 107 -2.95 -36.80 25.25
N ARG A 108 -3.90 -37.48 25.88
CA ARG A 108 -3.72 -38.24 27.12
C ARG A 108 -3.44 -39.70 26.83
#